data_AF-A0A7J6P2X5-F1
#
_entry.id   AF-A0A7J6P2X5-F1
#
_cell.length_a   1.000
_cell.length_b   1.000
_cell.length_c   1.000
_cell.angle_alpha   90.00
_cell.angle_beta   90.00
_cell.angle_gamma   90.00
#
_symmetry.space_group_name_H-M   'P 1'
#
loop_
_entity.id
_entity.type
_entity.pdbx_description
1 polymer ?
#
loop_
_entity_poly.entity_id
_entity_poly.type
_entity_poly.pdbx_seq_one_letter_code
_entity_poly.pdbx_strand_id
1 'polypeptide(L)'
;MRPSPSSPTAASSTAVGFSSMTVREFWASVCRVTKDKSHIPQPELKTPPPPSLWVLFSLVLLALEASRHVLLPLAFLLPIILDYPYQYTLPVSATILIILLYTEVPLRDGCEVELFQGLEAYDAAPLITSGHWATAILFITATKPSLPYHRRWMMTSDGQPIALDWFLPSSTHVTGVILVLHGLNGCSTEGYLNDLYHTALPQGYAICCMIARGLGGTPIVGGPRGSFSGARVSDARAAVGICHQATSGKVPLTLVGYSMGGVIATNMVAKYGWQLRGQLHACVSISGGIRLWRRVDNPVSRELWQPMLAFELKQGVHGPMVKRTGFAPSDPHWYVRPSDLYELDALIPAAVHGYDDVIDYYHDMSACSEKYSSGGRDIAIPTLLLHSCDDPIIHVEAGAVLPPTASKYLFSLITQTGGHVGWPQGWLPWKTGFQWISETVVQFAEMVANNWDLIDHHQ
;
A
#
# COMPACT_ATOMS: atom_id res chain seq x y z
N MET A 1 11.28 51.58 -42.10
CA MET A 1 11.74 51.47 -40.69
C MET A 1 10.91 50.40 -40.01
N ARG A 2 11.46 49.19 -39.84
CA ARG A 2 10.94 48.14 -38.95
C ARG A 2 11.97 47.97 -37.84
N PRO A 3 11.60 47.95 -36.55
CA PRO A 3 12.53 47.58 -35.50
C PRO A 3 12.65 46.05 -35.42
N SER A 4 13.88 45.58 -35.21
CA SER A 4 14.24 44.19 -34.97
C SER A 4 13.72 43.67 -33.63
N PRO A 5 13.40 42.37 -33.48
CA PRO A 5 13.06 41.81 -32.19
C PRO A 5 14.33 41.60 -31.37
N SER A 6 14.41 42.28 -30.22
CA SER A 6 15.41 42.05 -29.18
C SER A 6 15.21 40.66 -28.56
N SER A 7 16.27 39.88 -28.52
CA SER A 7 16.41 38.63 -27.75
C SER A 7 15.97 38.82 -26.29
N PRO A 8 15.16 37.91 -25.71
CA PRO A 8 14.95 37.92 -24.28
C PRO A 8 16.24 37.41 -23.61
N THR A 9 16.90 38.31 -22.91
CA THR A 9 17.95 38.02 -21.93
C THR A 9 17.45 36.98 -20.95
N ALA A 10 18.23 35.91 -20.77
CA ALA A 10 18.03 34.89 -19.75
C ALA A 10 17.84 35.54 -18.37
N ALA A 11 16.59 35.63 -17.93
CA ALA A 11 16.28 35.85 -16.53
C ALA A 11 16.67 34.57 -15.81
N SER A 12 17.78 34.61 -15.08
CA SER A 12 18.14 33.60 -14.10
C SER A 12 17.04 33.58 -13.04
N SER A 13 16.05 32.71 -13.21
CA SER A 13 15.16 32.31 -12.12
C SER A 13 16.02 31.51 -11.15
N THR A 14 16.52 32.16 -10.11
CA THR A 14 17.02 31.45 -8.93
C THR A 14 15.81 30.79 -8.27
N ALA A 15 15.49 29.57 -8.73
CA ALA A 15 14.52 28.69 -8.10
C ALA A 15 14.91 28.54 -6.62
N VAL A 16 13.94 28.67 -5.71
CA VAL A 16 14.14 28.32 -4.30
C VAL A 16 14.09 26.80 -4.22
N GLY A 17 15.11 26.14 -4.78
CA GLY A 17 15.12 24.70 -4.99
C GLY A 17 15.51 23.92 -3.73
N PHE A 18 15.01 22.69 -3.62
CA PHE A 18 15.50 21.72 -2.65
C PHE A 18 17.03 21.60 -2.74
N SER A 19 17.67 21.48 -1.57
CA SER A 19 19.10 21.30 -1.44
C SER A 19 19.40 19.94 -0.83
N SER A 20 20.42 19.24 -1.33
CA SER A 20 20.83 17.97 -0.74
C SER A 20 21.46 18.18 0.65
N MET A 21 21.37 17.15 1.49
CA MET A 21 21.99 17.11 2.82
C MET A 21 23.03 16.02 2.87
N THR A 22 24.14 16.17 3.59
CA THR A 22 25.03 15.02 3.79
C THR A 22 24.34 13.94 4.63
N VAL A 23 24.60 12.66 4.37
CA VAL A 23 24.01 11.56 5.15
C VAL A 23 24.34 11.69 6.65
N ARG A 24 25.53 12.20 6.97
CA ARG A 24 25.96 12.43 8.37
C ARG A 24 25.10 13.48 9.07
N GLU A 25 24.85 14.62 8.42
CA GLU A 25 24.01 15.69 8.98
C GLU A 25 22.56 15.23 9.13
N PHE A 26 22.04 14.56 8.10
CA PHE A 26 20.70 13.99 8.10
C PHE A 26 20.52 13.01 9.26
N TRP A 27 21.43 12.04 9.41
CA TRP A 27 21.33 11.03 10.46
C TRP A 27 21.48 11.62 11.87
N ALA A 28 22.36 12.59 12.05
CA ALA A 28 22.47 13.33 13.31
C ALA A 28 21.16 14.06 13.64
N SER A 29 20.47 14.62 12.63
CA SER A 29 19.18 15.27 12.79
C SER A 29 18.08 14.28 13.19
N VAL A 30 17.97 13.13 12.50
CA VAL A 30 17.05 12.04 12.86
C VAL A 30 17.25 11.62 14.32
N CYS A 31 18.49 11.44 14.75
CA CYS A 31 18.81 11.07 16.14
C CYS A 31 18.36 12.12 17.17
N ARG A 32 18.33 13.42 16.81
CA ARG A 32 17.88 14.50 17.70
C ARG A 32 16.37 14.58 17.84
N VAL A 33 15.63 14.37 16.75
CA VAL A 33 14.17 14.51 16.72
C VAL A 33 13.43 13.24 17.13
N THR A 34 14.14 12.12 17.27
CA THR A 34 13.60 10.84 17.70
C THR A 34 14.25 10.34 19.00
N LYS A 35 13.57 9.45 19.71
CA LYS A 35 14.08 8.82 20.93
C LYS A 35 14.80 7.50 20.63
N ASP A 36 15.75 7.15 21.49
CA ASP A 36 16.31 5.81 21.56
C ASP A 36 15.39 4.85 22.35
N LYS A 37 15.60 3.54 22.18
CA LYS A 37 14.85 2.43 22.79
C LYS A 37 14.72 2.52 24.31
N SER A 38 15.65 3.20 24.99
CA SER A 38 15.75 3.26 26.45
C SER A 38 14.52 3.83 27.17
N HIS A 39 13.68 4.62 26.50
CA HIS A 39 12.54 5.30 27.11
C HIS A 39 11.18 4.64 26.87
N ILE A 40 11.12 3.46 26.23
CA ILE A 40 9.85 2.83 25.82
C ILE A 40 9.66 1.50 26.57
N PRO A 41 8.48 1.30 27.21
CA PRO A 41 8.15 0.04 27.87
C PRO A 41 8.29 -1.14 26.91
N GLN A 42 9.11 -2.12 27.28
CA GLN A 42 9.35 -3.31 26.46
C GLN A 42 8.26 -4.35 26.73
N PRO A 43 7.57 -4.86 25.70
CA PRO A 43 6.87 -6.13 25.82
C PRO A 43 7.88 -7.29 25.77
N GLU A 44 7.63 -8.37 26.53
CA GLU A 44 8.37 -9.63 26.35
C GLU A 44 8.16 -10.15 24.91
N LEU A 45 9.22 -10.09 24.11
CA LEU A 45 9.28 -10.70 22.78
C LEU A 45 9.43 -12.22 22.93
N LYS A 46 8.33 -12.97 22.95
CA LYS A 46 8.36 -14.40 22.65
C LYS A 46 8.18 -14.61 21.17
N THR A 47 9.32 -14.84 20.50
CA THR A 47 9.53 -15.30 19.11
C THR A 47 8.78 -14.53 18.00
N PRO A 48 9.43 -14.21 16.87
CA PRO A 48 8.67 -13.83 15.69
C PRO A 48 7.68 -14.96 15.36
N PRO A 49 6.46 -14.67 14.86
CA PRO A 49 5.64 -15.72 14.30
C PRO A 49 6.46 -16.47 13.22
N PRO A 50 6.28 -17.79 13.08
CA PRO A 50 6.93 -18.53 11.99
C PRO A 50 6.63 -17.86 10.64
N PRO A 51 7.45 -18.08 9.60
CA PRO A 51 7.20 -17.51 8.27
C PRO A 51 5.73 -17.67 7.93
N SER A 52 5.12 -16.55 7.59
CA SER A 52 3.68 -16.37 7.51
C SER A 52 3.00 -17.49 6.73
N LEU A 53 1.78 -17.85 7.12
CA LEU A 53 0.91 -18.79 6.42
C LEU A 53 0.79 -18.51 4.91
N TRP A 54 1.15 -17.31 4.45
CA TRP A 54 1.49 -16.99 3.06
C TRP A 54 2.35 -18.06 2.37
N VAL A 55 3.43 -18.58 2.99
CA VAL A 55 4.30 -19.60 2.35
C VAL A 55 3.57 -20.94 2.23
N LEU A 56 2.88 -21.38 3.29
CA LEU A 56 2.11 -22.63 3.29
C LEU A 56 0.94 -22.58 2.29
N PHE A 57 0.21 -21.48 2.26
CA PHE A 57 -0.91 -21.26 1.35
C PHE A 57 -0.45 -21.11 -0.10
N SER A 58 0.67 -20.41 -0.31
CA SER A 58 1.31 -20.30 -1.62
C SER A 58 1.84 -21.64 -2.12
N LEU A 59 2.33 -22.50 -1.23
CA LEU A 59 2.68 -23.88 -1.55
C LEU A 59 1.45 -24.72 -1.90
N VAL A 60 0.29 -24.47 -1.28
CA VAL A 60 -0.98 -25.10 -1.66
C VAL A 60 -1.41 -24.63 -3.05
N LEU A 61 -1.34 -23.34 -3.37
CA LEU A 61 -1.59 -22.81 -4.71
C LEU A 61 -0.59 -23.37 -5.74
N LEU A 62 0.69 -23.49 -5.37
CA LEU A 62 1.73 -24.08 -6.22
C LEU A 62 1.48 -25.58 -6.46
N ALA A 63 1.02 -26.32 -5.45
CA ALA A 63 0.65 -27.73 -5.56
C ALA A 63 -0.61 -27.94 -6.42
N LEU A 64 -1.59 -27.03 -6.32
CA LEU A 64 -2.77 -26.99 -7.18
C LEU A 64 -2.45 -26.65 -8.64
N GLU A 65 -1.30 -26.02 -8.93
CA GLU A 65 -0.86 -25.67 -10.29
C GLU A 65 0.18 -26.65 -10.87
N ALA A 66 1.08 -27.21 -10.06
CA ALA A 66 1.94 -28.32 -10.46
C ALA A 66 1.10 -29.52 -10.90
N SER A 67 -0.06 -29.71 -10.27
CA SER A 67 -1.06 -30.68 -10.71
C SER A 67 -1.77 -30.25 -12.00
N ARG A 68 -1.94 -28.97 -12.32
CA ARG A 68 -2.51 -28.49 -13.61
C ARG A 68 -1.57 -28.69 -14.80
N HIS A 69 -0.28 -28.38 -14.67
CA HIS A 69 0.68 -28.56 -15.78
C HIS A 69 1.04 -30.01 -16.07
N VAL A 70 0.75 -30.94 -15.14
CA VAL A 70 0.89 -32.38 -15.36
C VAL A 70 -0.45 -33.01 -15.76
N LEU A 71 -1.57 -32.68 -15.10
CA LEU A 71 -2.85 -33.37 -15.29
C LEU A 71 -3.68 -32.86 -16.47
N LEU A 72 -3.63 -31.57 -16.85
CA LEU A 72 -4.38 -31.09 -18.02
C LEU A 72 -3.86 -31.71 -19.33
N PRO A 73 -2.54 -31.72 -19.61
CA PRO A 73 -2.02 -32.37 -20.82
C PRO A 73 -2.31 -33.88 -20.85
N LEU A 74 -2.22 -34.55 -19.69
CA LEU A 74 -2.57 -35.97 -19.55
C LEU A 74 -4.07 -36.25 -19.76
N ALA A 75 -4.95 -35.38 -19.30
CA ALA A 75 -6.40 -35.51 -19.47
C ALA A 75 -6.86 -35.27 -20.92
N PHE A 76 -6.16 -34.43 -21.68
CA PHE A 76 -6.41 -34.23 -23.12
C PHE A 76 -5.83 -35.36 -24.00
N LEU A 77 -4.77 -36.04 -23.55
CA LEU A 77 -4.19 -37.19 -24.24
C LEU A 77 -4.91 -38.51 -23.95
N LEU A 78 -5.60 -38.62 -22.80
CA LEU A 78 -6.27 -39.85 -22.36
C LEU A 78 -7.33 -40.40 -23.35
N PRO A 79 -8.19 -39.57 -23.98
CA PRO A 79 -9.17 -40.05 -24.97
C PRO A 79 -8.52 -40.48 -26.28
N ILE A 80 -7.37 -39.88 -26.63
CA ILE A 80 -6.60 -40.19 -27.85
C ILE A 80 -5.82 -41.50 -27.67
N ILE A 81 -5.39 -41.81 -26.44
CA ILE A 81 -4.68 -43.04 -26.09
C ILE A 81 -5.65 -44.24 -25.92
N LEU A 82 -6.91 -43.99 -25.54
CA LEU A 82 -7.87 -45.05 -25.18
C LEU A 82 -8.91 -45.39 -26.27
N ASP A 83 -8.91 -44.72 -27.42
CA ASP A 83 -9.72 -45.02 -28.62
C ASP A 83 -11.19 -45.44 -28.31
N TYR A 84 -11.89 -44.63 -27.51
CA TYR A 84 -13.22 -44.97 -26.97
C TYR A 84 -14.36 -44.26 -27.73
N PRO A 85 -15.35 -45.00 -28.32
CA PRO A 85 -16.49 -44.42 -29.01
C PRO A 85 -17.58 -44.03 -28.00
N TYR A 86 -17.96 -42.74 -27.96
CA TYR A 86 -18.91 -42.20 -27.00
C TYR A 86 -20.38 -42.47 -27.39
N GLN A 87 -21.08 -43.25 -26.57
CA GLN A 87 -22.52 -43.09 -26.30
C GLN A 87 -22.70 -43.16 -24.78
N TYR A 88 -22.87 -42.00 -24.13
CA TYR A 88 -23.68 -41.74 -22.92
C TYR A 88 -23.28 -40.37 -22.34
N THR A 89 -24.29 -39.54 -22.13
CA THR A 89 -24.22 -38.22 -21.48
C THR A 89 -24.75 -38.31 -20.05
N LEU A 90 -24.03 -37.68 -19.11
CA LEU A 90 -24.36 -37.19 -17.73
C LEU A 90 -23.44 -37.74 -16.61
N PRO A 91 -23.14 -36.97 -15.53
CA PRO A 91 -23.58 -35.62 -15.19
C PRO A 91 -22.46 -34.56 -15.09
N VAL A 92 -22.82 -33.38 -15.57
CA VAL A 92 -22.22 -32.04 -15.52
C VAL A 92 -22.24 -31.51 -14.05
N SER A 93 -21.88 -32.32 -13.06
CA SER A 93 -21.86 -31.89 -11.64
C SER A 93 -20.45 -31.70 -11.07
N ALA A 94 -19.42 -31.93 -11.87
CA ALA A 94 -18.04 -31.53 -11.61
C ALA A 94 -17.36 -31.14 -12.93
N THR A 95 -18.09 -30.60 -13.89
CA THR A 95 -18.38 -29.16 -13.88
C THR A 95 -17.43 -28.42 -12.96
N ILE A 96 -16.24 -28.11 -13.45
CA ILE A 96 -16.13 -26.83 -14.16
C ILE A 96 -16.42 -25.67 -13.15
N LEU A 97 -16.02 -25.82 -11.88
CA LEU A 97 -15.50 -24.69 -11.11
C LEU A 97 -14.16 -24.17 -11.73
N ILE A 98 -13.89 -24.33 -13.03
CA ILE A 98 -14.07 -23.36 -14.14
C ILE A 98 -14.90 -22.07 -13.90
N ILE A 99 -15.61 -21.86 -12.79
CA ILE A 99 -16.00 -20.53 -12.29
C ILE A 99 -15.08 -20.08 -11.14
N LEU A 100 -13.78 -20.30 -11.25
CA LEU A 100 -12.77 -19.61 -10.43
C LEU A 100 -12.22 -18.35 -11.14
N LEU A 101 -12.69 -18.07 -12.36
CA LEU A 101 -12.03 -17.14 -13.31
C LEU A 101 -13.00 -16.36 -14.23
N TYR A 102 -14.31 -16.45 -14.05
CA TYR A 102 -15.28 -15.77 -14.93
C TYR A 102 -16.11 -14.71 -14.21
N THR A 103 -15.49 -13.55 -14.03
CA THR A 103 -16.03 -12.33 -14.64
C THR A 103 -14.83 -11.57 -15.18
N GLU A 104 -14.67 -11.55 -16.50
CA GLU A 104 -14.17 -10.33 -17.12
C GLU A 104 -14.99 -9.20 -16.49
N VAL A 105 -14.36 -8.32 -15.71
CA VAL A 105 -14.99 -7.04 -15.40
C VAL A 105 -15.19 -6.42 -16.78
N PRO A 106 -16.43 -6.20 -17.25
CA PRO A 106 -16.63 -5.52 -18.51
C PRO A 106 -15.93 -4.19 -18.35
N LEU A 107 -14.87 -3.97 -19.15
CA LEU A 107 -14.25 -2.68 -19.26
C LEU A 107 -15.35 -1.72 -19.67
N ARG A 108 -15.77 -0.86 -18.74
CA ARG A 108 -16.62 0.25 -19.12
C ARG A 108 -15.75 1.15 -19.98
N ASP A 109 -16.14 1.30 -21.24
CA ASP A 109 -15.66 2.38 -22.08
C ASP A 109 -15.73 3.69 -21.28
N GLY A 110 -14.58 4.33 -21.06
CA GLY A 110 -14.51 5.61 -20.33
C GLY A 110 -13.49 5.71 -19.19
N CYS A 111 -12.60 4.73 -18.97
CA CYS A 111 -11.38 4.99 -18.21
C CYS A 111 -10.42 5.81 -19.08
N GLU A 112 -10.61 7.12 -19.15
CA GLU A 112 -9.61 8.03 -19.73
C GLU A 112 -8.35 7.96 -18.88
N VAL A 113 -7.34 7.25 -19.41
CA VAL A 113 -5.99 7.20 -18.85
C VAL A 113 -5.36 8.55 -19.15
N GLU A 114 -5.26 9.43 -18.15
CA GLU A 114 -4.36 10.57 -18.24
C GLU A 114 -2.92 10.03 -18.21
N LEU A 115 -2.37 9.84 -19.41
CA LEU A 115 -0.99 9.41 -19.62
C LEU A 115 -0.04 10.44 -19.02
N PHE A 116 0.58 10.10 -17.89
CA PHE A 116 1.78 10.78 -17.42
C PHE A 116 2.90 10.57 -18.44
N GLN A 117 3.23 11.62 -19.19
CA GLN A 117 4.39 11.61 -20.09
C GLN A 117 5.66 11.44 -19.24
N GLY A 118 6.36 10.32 -19.41
CA GLY A 118 7.65 10.04 -18.76
C GLY A 118 7.66 8.88 -17.77
N LEU A 119 6.50 8.31 -17.40
CA LEU A 119 6.49 7.05 -16.64
C LEU A 119 6.84 5.87 -17.54
N GLU A 120 7.67 4.95 -17.04
CA GLU A 120 7.95 3.71 -17.76
C GLU A 120 6.68 2.86 -17.92
N ALA A 121 6.43 2.42 -19.15
CA ALA A 121 5.27 1.62 -19.46
C ALA A 121 5.33 0.27 -18.72
N TYR A 122 4.22 -0.13 -18.10
CA TYR A 122 4.09 -1.43 -17.47
C TYR A 122 4.10 -2.54 -18.53
N ASP A 123 5.11 -3.40 -18.52
CA ASP A 123 5.18 -4.60 -19.37
C ASP A 123 4.60 -5.81 -18.62
N ALA A 124 3.28 -5.99 -18.72
CA ALA A 124 2.57 -7.02 -17.98
C ALA A 124 3.12 -8.43 -18.26
N ALA A 125 3.33 -9.22 -17.21
CA ALA A 125 3.80 -10.60 -17.36
C ALA A 125 2.79 -11.44 -18.16
N PRO A 126 3.13 -11.91 -19.39
CA PRO A 126 2.15 -12.43 -20.34
C PRO A 126 1.48 -13.74 -19.91
N LEU A 127 2.10 -14.47 -18.98
CA LEU A 127 1.59 -15.74 -18.46
C LEU A 127 0.76 -15.57 -17.18
N ILE A 128 0.70 -14.37 -16.61
CA ILE A 128 -0.06 -14.08 -15.40
C ILE A 128 -1.41 -13.46 -15.81
N THR A 129 -2.40 -14.32 -16.02
CA THR A 129 -3.69 -13.96 -16.63
C THR A 129 -4.80 -13.65 -15.63
N SER A 130 -4.51 -13.68 -14.33
CA SER A 130 -5.49 -13.42 -13.26
C SER A 130 -4.91 -12.49 -12.21
N GLY A 131 -5.74 -11.53 -11.77
CA GLY A 131 -5.41 -10.62 -10.67
C GLY A 131 -5.04 -11.34 -9.36
N HIS A 132 -5.58 -12.55 -9.11
CA HIS A 132 -5.17 -13.38 -7.97
C HIS A 132 -3.70 -13.78 -8.06
N TRP A 133 -3.26 -14.24 -9.24
CA TRP A 133 -1.86 -14.62 -9.46
C TRP A 133 -0.94 -13.40 -9.52
N ALA A 134 -1.40 -12.31 -10.13
CA ALA A 134 -0.66 -11.06 -10.14
C ALA A 134 -0.41 -10.56 -8.71
N THR A 135 -1.40 -10.73 -7.83
CA THR A 135 -1.27 -10.45 -6.39
C THR A 135 -0.29 -11.41 -5.71
N ALA A 136 -0.38 -12.73 -5.94
CA ALA A 136 0.34 -13.71 -5.14
C ALA A 136 1.80 -13.92 -5.58
N ILE A 137 2.09 -13.97 -6.88
CA ILE A 137 3.33 -14.54 -7.43
C ILE A 137 4.61 -13.89 -6.87
N LEU A 138 4.63 -12.57 -6.71
CA LEU A 138 5.81 -11.87 -6.24
C LEU A 138 6.03 -12.02 -4.73
N PHE A 139 4.98 -12.15 -3.93
CA PHE A 139 5.13 -12.46 -2.49
C PHE A 139 5.72 -13.86 -2.27
N ILE A 140 5.58 -14.76 -3.24
CA ILE A 140 6.13 -16.13 -3.20
C ILE A 140 7.58 -16.16 -3.67
N THR A 141 7.86 -15.43 -4.75
CA THR A 141 9.06 -15.63 -5.57
C THR A 141 10.09 -14.52 -5.46
N ALA A 142 9.71 -13.32 -5.01
CA ALA A 142 10.65 -12.21 -4.88
C ALA A 142 11.60 -12.47 -3.71
N THR A 143 12.90 -12.49 -4.00
CA THR A 143 13.94 -12.97 -3.07
C THR A 143 15.05 -11.95 -2.81
N LYS A 144 14.78 -10.65 -2.96
CA LYS A 144 15.81 -9.63 -2.70
C LYS A 144 16.27 -9.67 -1.24
N PRO A 145 17.59 -9.54 -0.99
CA PRO A 145 18.12 -9.58 0.37
C PRO A 145 17.63 -8.36 1.15
N SER A 146 17.17 -8.61 2.37
CA SER A 146 16.79 -7.55 3.31
C SER A 146 18.01 -6.69 3.63
N LEU A 147 17.80 -5.37 3.61
CA LEU A 147 18.82 -4.42 4.02
C LEU A 147 18.74 -4.16 5.53
N PRO A 148 19.87 -3.81 6.19
CA PRO A 148 19.84 -3.39 7.57
C PRO A 148 19.15 -2.03 7.71
N TYR A 149 18.38 -1.87 8.79
CA TYR A 149 17.72 -0.61 9.14
C TYR A 149 18.14 -0.13 10.52
N HIS A 150 17.97 1.17 10.74
CA HIS A 150 18.12 1.80 12.04
C HIS A 150 16.76 2.16 12.62
N ARG A 151 16.32 1.39 13.62
CA ARG A 151 15.07 1.68 14.32
C ARG A 151 15.22 2.85 15.28
N ARG A 152 14.37 3.84 15.10
CA ARG A 152 14.14 4.95 16.04
C ARG A 152 12.70 4.91 16.52
N TRP A 153 12.44 5.60 17.62
CA TRP A 153 11.09 5.63 18.20
C TRP A 153 10.62 7.05 18.43
N MET A 154 9.31 7.22 18.46
CA MET A 154 8.69 8.46 18.88
C MET A 154 7.40 8.20 19.64
N MET A 155 7.00 9.19 20.44
CA MET A 155 5.69 9.20 21.08
C MET A 155 4.74 10.02 20.23
N THR A 156 3.60 9.44 19.93
CA THR A 156 2.46 10.13 19.32
C THR A 156 1.75 10.99 20.37
N SER A 157 0.92 11.93 19.92
CA SER A 157 0.24 12.88 20.80
C SER A 157 -0.75 12.24 21.78
N ASP A 158 -1.26 11.06 21.48
CA ASP A 158 -2.12 10.26 22.36
C ASP A 158 -1.33 9.28 23.25
N GLY A 159 -0.01 9.47 23.34
CA GLY A 159 0.84 8.71 24.26
C GLY A 159 1.13 7.29 23.81
N GLN A 160 0.95 6.95 22.52
CA GLN A 160 1.41 5.67 21.96
C GLN A 160 2.82 5.77 21.38
N PRO A 161 3.71 4.81 21.65
CA PRO A 161 4.97 4.72 20.94
C PRO A 161 4.75 4.12 19.54
N ILE A 162 5.39 4.73 18.54
CA ILE A 162 5.54 4.15 17.20
C ILE A 162 7.03 4.01 16.87
N ALA A 163 7.35 3.05 16.01
CA ALA A 163 8.72 2.83 15.54
C ALA A 163 8.87 3.34 14.09
N LEU A 164 10.03 3.90 13.81
CA LEU A 164 10.46 4.37 12.51
C LEU A 164 11.74 3.65 12.12
N ASP A 165 11.68 2.83 11.07
CA ASP A 165 12.82 2.10 10.54
C ASP A 165 13.45 2.89 9.41
N TRP A 166 14.67 3.36 9.63
CA TRP A 166 15.40 4.19 8.67
C TRP A 166 16.39 3.37 7.87
N PHE A 167 16.34 3.55 6.55
CA PHE A 167 17.32 3.06 5.59
C PHE A 167 18.02 4.28 4.98
N LEU A 168 19.34 4.30 5.11
CA LEU A 168 20.16 5.42 4.64
C LEU A 168 20.61 5.17 3.19
N PRO A 169 20.68 6.21 2.35
CA PRO A 169 21.12 6.05 0.98
C PRO A 169 22.57 5.60 0.92
N SER A 170 22.94 4.91 -0.16
CA SER A 170 24.34 4.56 -0.44
C SER A 170 25.16 5.76 -0.93
N SER A 171 24.48 6.84 -1.34
CA SER A 171 25.07 8.13 -1.70
C SER A 171 25.66 8.85 -0.48
N THR A 172 26.56 9.81 -0.72
CA THR A 172 27.07 10.72 0.32
C THR A 172 26.03 11.77 0.74
N HIS A 173 25.02 11.99 -0.09
CA HIS A 173 23.96 12.98 0.12
C HIS A 173 22.57 12.36 0.06
N VAL A 174 21.68 12.90 0.90
CA VAL A 174 20.24 12.70 0.87
C VAL A 174 19.64 13.74 -0.09
N THR A 175 18.95 13.26 -1.11
CA THR A 175 18.28 14.08 -2.15
C THR A 175 16.77 14.14 -1.96
N GLY A 176 16.20 13.22 -1.16
CA GLY A 176 14.79 13.16 -0.82
C GLY A 176 14.54 12.16 0.31
N VAL A 177 13.36 12.21 0.90
CA VAL A 177 12.90 11.22 1.88
C VAL A 177 11.62 10.56 1.38
N ILE A 178 11.57 9.23 1.41
CA ILE A 178 10.35 8.45 1.18
C ILE A 178 9.89 7.89 2.52
N LEU A 179 8.78 8.42 3.03
CA LEU A 179 8.08 7.89 4.19
C LEU A 179 7.09 6.81 3.71
N VAL A 180 7.21 5.61 4.25
CA VAL A 180 6.42 4.46 3.84
C VAL A 180 5.47 4.00 4.94
N LEU A 181 4.22 3.76 4.54
CA LEU A 181 3.20 3.08 5.32
C LEU A 181 2.99 1.68 4.71
N HIS A 182 3.39 0.65 5.46
CA HIS A 182 3.26 -0.74 5.02
C HIS A 182 1.80 -1.19 4.99
N GLY A 183 1.54 -2.29 4.28
CA GLY A 183 0.23 -2.94 4.20
C GLY A 183 -0.22 -3.60 5.51
N LEU A 184 -1.39 -4.23 5.46
CA LEU A 184 -1.98 -4.90 6.61
C LEU A 184 -1.07 -5.99 7.18
N ASN A 185 -0.85 -5.99 8.50
CA ASN A 185 0.03 -6.95 9.19
C ASN A 185 1.50 -6.97 8.70
N GLY A 186 1.93 -5.94 7.97
CA GLY A 186 3.27 -5.86 7.40
C GLY A 186 4.34 -5.29 8.35
N CYS A 187 5.56 -5.14 7.82
CA CYS A 187 6.69 -4.51 8.52
C CYS A 187 7.68 -3.83 7.55
N SER A 188 8.88 -3.50 8.00
CA SER A 188 9.93 -2.87 7.19
C SER A 188 10.71 -3.85 6.30
N THR A 189 10.44 -5.15 6.37
CA THR A 189 11.17 -6.17 5.59
C THR A 189 10.31 -6.84 4.51
N GLU A 190 9.17 -6.24 4.15
CA GLU A 190 8.30 -6.74 3.07
C GLU A 190 8.99 -6.75 1.71
N GLY A 191 8.62 -7.69 0.84
CA GLY A 191 9.24 -7.85 -0.48
C GLY A 191 9.19 -6.59 -1.35
N TYR A 192 8.01 -5.94 -1.42
CA TYR A 192 7.83 -4.70 -2.18
C TYR A 192 8.64 -3.53 -1.61
N LEU A 193 8.89 -3.51 -0.29
CA LEU A 193 9.75 -2.50 0.32
C LEU A 193 11.21 -2.78 0.02
N ASN A 194 11.64 -4.04 0.06
CA ASN A 194 13.00 -4.39 -0.31
C ASN A 194 13.31 -3.94 -1.75
N ASP A 195 12.39 -4.13 -2.68
CA ASP A 195 12.52 -3.59 -4.03
C ASP A 195 12.62 -2.06 -4.06
N LEU A 196 11.75 -1.36 -3.34
CA LEU A 196 11.82 0.09 -3.23
C LEU A 196 13.16 0.57 -2.68
N TYR A 197 13.74 -0.14 -1.70
CA TYR A 197 15.04 0.21 -1.14
C TYR A 197 16.17 0.07 -2.17
N HIS A 198 16.19 -1.05 -2.89
CA HIS A 198 17.20 -1.29 -3.93
C HIS A 198 17.05 -0.32 -5.12
N THR A 199 15.85 0.21 -5.36
CA THR A 199 15.60 1.23 -6.40
C THR A 199 15.99 2.63 -5.92
N ALA A 200 15.56 3.06 -4.74
CA ALA A 200 15.61 4.47 -4.34
C ALA A 200 16.88 4.86 -3.55
N LEU A 201 17.47 3.95 -2.75
CA LEU A 201 18.68 4.26 -1.95
C LEU A 201 19.90 4.64 -2.81
N PRO A 202 20.15 4.00 -3.99
CA PRO A 202 21.25 4.40 -4.88
C PRO A 202 21.06 5.81 -5.47
N GLN A 203 19.81 6.27 -5.58
CA GLN A 203 19.44 7.58 -6.13
C GLN A 203 19.48 8.71 -5.10
N GLY A 204 19.91 8.40 -3.86
CA GLY A 204 20.06 9.38 -2.78
C GLY A 204 18.82 9.56 -1.90
N TYR A 205 17.75 8.78 -2.11
CA TYR A 205 16.60 8.81 -1.22
C TYR A 205 16.92 8.11 0.10
N ALA A 206 16.61 8.76 1.23
CA ALA A 206 16.49 8.06 2.50
C ALA A 206 15.06 7.52 2.64
N ILE A 207 14.90 6.36 3.25
CA ILE A 207 13.60 5.71 3.39
C ILE A 207 13.28 5.52 4.86
N CYS A 208 12.07 5.92 5.26
CA CYS A 208 11.55 5.78 6.61
C CYS A 208 10.31 4.90 6.55
N CYS A 209 10.35 3.68 7.10
CA CYS A 209 9.16 2.86 7.22
C CYS A 209 8.54 3.05 8.61
N MET A 210 7.30 3.53 8.67
CA MET A 210 6.56 3.64 9.93
C MET A 210 5.94 2.29 10.27
N ILE A 211 6.26 1.77 11.46
CA ILE A 211 5.67 0.54 11.97
C ILE A 211 4.40 0.87 12.75
N ALA A 212 3.28 0.31 12.29
CA ALA A 212 1.98 0.50 12.92
C ALA A 212 1.91 -0.10 14.35
N ARG A 213 1.02 0.48 15.17
CA ARG A 213 0.84 0.11 16.58
C ARG A 213 0.50 -1.38 16.74
N GLY A 214 1.20 -2.04 17.65
CA GLY A 214 1.02 -3.47 17.94
C GLY A 214 1.81 -4.40 17.01
N LEU A 215 2.33 -3.91 15.89
CA LEU A 215 3.12 -4.65 14.92
C LEU A 215 4.63 -4.40 15.10
N GLY A 216 5.43 -5.31 14.55
CA GLY A 216 6.90 -5.19 14.54
C GLY A 216 7.52 -4.96 15.92
N GLY A 217 6.91 -5.46 17.01
CA GLY A 217 7.38 -5.26 18.38
C GLY A 217 7.03 -3.90 19.01
N THR A 218 6.20 -3.08 18.38
CA THR A 218 5.65 -1.87 19.02
C THR A 218 4.61 -2.26 20.07
N PRO A 219 4.63 -1.65 21.28
CA PRO A 219 3.64 -1.97 22.31
C PRO A 219 2.31 -1.26 22.02
N ILE A 220 1.24 -1.77 22.64
CA ILE A 220 -0.08 -1.11 22.69
C ILE A 220 -0.27 -0.62 24.12
N VAL A 221 -0.42 0.68 24.29
CA VAL A 221 -0.66 1.35 25.58
C VAL A 221 -2.12 1.83 25.63
N GLY A 222 -2.69 2.07 26.81
CA GLY A 222 -4.01 2.72 26.91
C GLY A 222 -5.21 1.87 26.46
N GLY A 223 -5.05 0.53 26.43
CA GLY A 223 -6.13 -0.41 26.16
C GLY A 223 -6.45 -0.62 24.68
N PRO A 224 -7.62 -1.22 24.36
CA PRO A 224 -7.96 -1.66 23.00
C PRO A 224 -8.00 -0.52 21.97
N ARG A 225 -8.38 0.69 22.40
CA ARG A 225 -8.38 1.91 21.55
C ARG A 225 -6.98 2.39 21.15
N GLY A 226 -5.94 1.92 21.85
CA GLY A 226 -4.55 2.16 21.46
C GLY A 226 -4.09 1.30 20.28
N SER A 227 -4.90 0.34 19.83
CA SER A 227 -4.57 -0.55 18.74
C SER A 227 -4.66 0.11 17.36
N PHE A 228 -4.20 -0.63 16.35
CA PHE A 228 -4.25 -0.22 14.95
C PHE A 228 -5.68 0.05 14.47
N SER A 229 -5.84 1.08 13.64
CA SER A 229 -7.06 1.40 12.91
C SER A 229 -6.70 2.01 11.56
N GLY A 230 -7.35 1.56 10.49
CA GLY A 230 -7.15 2.10 9.14
C GLY A 230 -7.65 3.53 8.97
N ALA A 231 -8.51 4.02 9.87
CA ALA A 231 -8.98 5.41 9.87
C ALA A 231 -8.01 6.35 10.64
N ARG A 232 -7.05 5.79 11.39
CA ARG A 232 -6.11 6.56 12.20
C ARG A 232 -4.98 7.12 11.33
N VAL A 233 -5.06 8.41 11.07
CA VAL A 233 -4.04 9.16 10.31
C VAL A 233 -3.07 9.94 11.19
N SER A 234 -3.31 10.00 12.52
CA SER A 234 -2.49 10.76 13.46
C SER A 234 -1.03 10.31 13.50
N ASP A 235 -0.79 9.01 13.33
CA ASP A 235 0.55 8.41 13.40
C ASP A 235 1.35 8.75 12.16
N ALA A 236 0.75 8.58 10.99
CA ALA A 236 1.33 8.98 9.72
C ALA A 236 1.64 10.49 9.71
N ARG A 237 0.74 11.32 10.26
CA ARG A 237 0.95 12.77 10.36
C ARG A 237 2.12 13.12 11.27
N ALA A 238 2.26 12.41 12.38
CA ALA A 238 3.38 12.59 13.29
C ALA A 238 4.71 12.16 12.64
N ALA A 239 4.71 11.05 11.88
CA ALA A 239 5.87 10.59 11.13
C ALA A 239 6.29 11.57 10.01
N VAL A 240 5.33 12.18 9.31
CA VAL A 240 5.59 13.29 8.35
C VAL A 240 6.30 14.43 9.06
N GLY A 241 5.80 14.86 10.23
CA GLY A 241 6.42 15.92 11.02
C GLY A 241 7.86 15.60 11.43
N ILE A 242 8.14 14.36 11.84
CA ILE A 242 9.50 13.92 12.15
C ILE A 242 10.41 13.93 10.92
N CYS A 243 9.94 13.44 9.77
CA CYS A 243 10.72 13.44 8.54
C CYS A 243 11.03 14.88 8.07
N HIS A 244 10.06 15.77 8.15
CA HIS A 244 10.23 17.18 7.82
C HIS A 244 11.23 17.87 8.76
N GLN A 245 11.13 17.64 10.07
CA GLN A 245 12.09 18.19 11.04
C GLN A 245 13.50 17.63 10.85
N ALA A 246 13.63 16.32 10.60
CA ALA A 246 14.92 15.67 10.35
C ALA A 246 15.65 16.29 9.14
N THR A 247 14.89 16.69 8.12
CA THR A 247 15.43 17.33 6.91
C THR A 247 15.51 18.85 7.00
N SER A 248 14.90 19.45 8.04
CA SER A 248 14.71 20.90 8.14
C SER A 248 14.07 21.51 6.88
N GLY A 249 13.22 20.73 6.19
CA GLY A 249 12.59 21.12 4.92
C GLY A 249 13.54 21.25 3.73
N LYS A 250 14.80 20.82 3.83
CA LYS A 250 15.80 21.00 2.76
C LYS A 250 15.60 20.09 1.56
N VAL A 251 15.05 18.90 1.77
CA VAL A 251 14.82 17.89 0.73
C VAL A 251 13.33 17.57 0.61
N PRO A 252 12.84 17.16 -0.56
CA PRO A 252 11.45 16.76 -0.73
C PRO A 252 11.11 15.54 0.13
N LEU A 253 9.85 15.46 0.53
CA LEU A 253 9.27 14.37 1.30
C LEU A 253 8.10 13.77 0.51
N THR A 254 8.20 12.49 0.21
CA THR A 254 7.16 11.71 -0.46
C THR A 254 6.59 10.69 0.52
N LEU A 255 5.27 10.64 0.63
CA LEU A 255 4.55 9.60 1.37
C LEU A 255 4.14 8.48 0.42
N VAL A 256 4.42 7.24 0.77
CA VAL A 256 4.03 6.07 -0.02
C VAL A 256 3.28 5.11 0.87
N GLY A 257 2.10 4.69 0.44
CA GLY A 257 1.27 3.75 1.17
C GLY A 257 0.93 2.54 0.32
N TYR A 258 1.14 1.34 0.85
CA TYR A 258 0.79 0.09 0.19
C TYR A 258 -0.48 -0.50 0.82
N SER A 259 -1.48 -0.85 0.00
CA SER A 259 -2.74 -1.43 0.47
C SER A 259 -3.38 -0.59 1.59
N MET A 260 -3.53 -1.14 2.79
CA MET A 260 -3.98 -0.41 3.99
C MET A 260 -3.14 0.85 4.29
N GLY A 261 -1.83 0.83 4.02
CA GLY A 261 -1.00 2.03 4.12
C GLY A 261 -1.38 3.10 3.11
N GLY A 262 -1.83 2.71 1.91
CA GLY A 262 -2.34 3.62 0.87
C GLY A 262 -3.67 4.25 1.26
N VAL A 263 -4.55 3.48 1.90
CA VAL A 263 -5.79 4.00 2.52
C VAL A 263 -5.46 5.07 3.57
N ILE A 264 -4.55 4.79 4.51
CA ILE A 264 -4.16 5.74 5.56
C ILE A 264 -3.50 6.99 4.94
N ALA A 265 -2.61 6.81 3.96
CA ALA A 265 -1.92 7.90 3.28
C ALA A 265 -2.89 8.87 2.59
N THR A 266 -3.80 8.32 1.77
CA THR A 266 -4.80 9.12 1.04
C THR A 266 -5.79 9.80 1.99
N ASN A 267 -6.24 9.09 3.03
CA ASN A 267 -7.10 9.66 4.05
C ASN A 267 -6.43 10.83 4.80
N MET A 268 -5.14 10.70 5.11
CA MET A 268 -4.39 11.77 5.76
C MET A 268 -4.30 13.02 4.89
N VAL A 269 -3.94 12.88 3.61
CA VAL A 269 -3.85 14.04 2.70
C VAL A 269 -5.22 14.64 2.39
N ALA A 270 -6.30 13.87 2.50
CA ALA A 270 -7.66 14.41 2.38
C ALA A 270 -8.07 15.23 3.61
N LYS A 271 -7.74 14.77 4.83
CA LYS A 271 -8.07 15.47 6.08
C LYS A 271 -7.16 16.66 6.38
N TYR A 272 -5.90 16.60 5.95
CA TYR A 272 -4.85 17.55 6.35
C TYR A 272 -4.06 18.13 5.18
N GLY A 273 -4.48 17.94 3.93
CA GLY A 273 -3.72 18.31 2.73
C GLY A 273 -3.15 19.72 2.77
N TRP A 274 -4.01 20.72 3.00
CA TRP A 274 -3.58 22.12 3.11
C TRP A 274 -2.65 22.40 4.29
N GLN A 275 -2.82 21.70 5.42
CA GLN A 275 -1.96 21.87 6.61
C GLN A 275 -0.58 21.22 6.44
N LEU A 276 -0.50 20.19 5.61
CA LEU A 276 0.73 19.45 5.32
C LEU A 276 1.52 20.04 4.16
N ARG A 277 0.96 21.00 3.42
CA ARG A 277 1.65 21.66 2.32
C ARG A 277 2.92 22.36 2.82
N GLY A 278 4.02 22.16 2.11
CA GLY A 278 5.38 22.59 2.53
C GLY A 278 6.08 21.64 3.51
N GLN A 279 5.37 20.69 4.10
CA GLN A 279 5.98 19.58 4.87
C GLN A 279 6.04 18.30 4.05
N LEU A 280 4.95 18.00 3.35
CA LEU A 280 4.78 16.87 2.45
C LEU A 280 4.63 17.38 1.02
N HIS A 281 5.30 16.73 0.07
CA HIS A 281 5.40 17.20 -1.31
C HIS A 281 4.66 16.30 -2.29
N ALA A 282 4.73 14.99 -2.08
CA ALA A 282 4.04 14.00 -2.92
C ALA A 282 3.43 12.89 -2.07
N CYS A 283 2.37 12.27 -2.58
CA CYS A 283 1.77 11.08 -2.01
C CYS A 283 1.55 10.03 -3.11
N VAL A 284 1.85 8.76 -2.82
CA VAL A 284 1.57 7.63 -3.72
C VAL A 284 0.80 6.57 -2.95
N SER A 285 -0.37 6.20 -3.45
CA SER A 285 -1.20 5.11 -2.95
C SER A 285 -1.11 3.94 -3.91
N ILE A 286 -0.67 2.78 -3.43
CA ILE A 286 -0.49 1.57 -4.23
C ILE A 286 -1.55 0.57 -3.79
N SER A 287 -2.50 0.28 -4.68
CA SER A 287 -3.67 -0.54 -4.38
C SER A 287 -4.42 -0.12 -3.10
N GLY A 288 -4.45 1.18 -2.79
CA GLY A 288 -5.18 1.73 -1.64
C GLY A 288 -6.53 2.32 -2.08
N GLY A 289 -7.59 2.04 -1.32
CA GLY A 289 -8.93 2.54 -1.61
C GLY A 289 -9.20 3.97 -1.15
N ILE A 290 -9.81 4.79 -2.01
CA ILE A 290 -10.27 6.16 -1.70
C ILE A 290 -11.75 6.24 -1.33
N ARG A 291 -12.54 5.19 -1.60
CA ARG A 291 -13.98 5.08 -1.31
C ARG A 291 -14.38 3.67 -0.86
N LEU A 292 -13.83 3.20 0.25
CA LEU A 292 -13.93 1.81 0.72
C LEU A 292 -15.35 1.33 1.04
N TRP A 293 -16.31 2.23 1.26
CA TRP A 293 -17.71 1.85 1.42
C TRP A 293 -18.38 1.43 0.10
N ARG A 294 -17.74 1.68 -1.06
CA ARG A 294 -18.18 1.22 -2.37
C ARG A 294 -17.68 -0.21 -2.61
N ARG A 295 -18.52 -1.06 -3.21
CA ARG A 295 -18.15 -2.42 -3.63
C ARG A 295 -17.56 -3.28 -2.50
N VAL A 296 -18.02 -3.05 -1.27
CA VAL A 296 -17.65 -3.85 -0.08
C VAL A 296 -18.06 -5.32 -0.26
N ASP A 297 -19.16 -5.53 -0.98
CA ASP A 297 -19.74 -6.82 -1.36
C ASP A 297 -19.07 -7.45 -2.59
N ASN A 298 -17.88 -6.98 -2.99
CA ASN A 298 -17.14 -7.53 -4.14
C ASN A 298 -17.01 -9.07 -4.02
N PRO A 299 -17.70 -9.86 -4.86
CA PRO A 299 -17.73 -11.32 -4.75
C PRO A 299 -16.33 -11.95 -4.85
N VAL A 300 -15.49 -11.40 -5.74
CA VAL A 300 -14.11 -11.86 -5.96
C VAL A 300 -13.28 -11.80 -4.68
N SER A 301 -13.46 -10.73 -3.90
CA SER A 301 -12.77 -10.54 -2.62
C SER A 301 -13.41 -11.39 -1.53
N ARG A 302 -14.76 -11.40 -1.46
CA ARG A 302 -15.54 -12.08 -0.42
C ARG A 302 -15.29 -13.59 -0.36
N GLU A 303 -15.08 -14.24 -1.49
CA GLU A 303 -14.93 -15.71 -1.54
C GLU A 303 -13.56 -16.20 -1.08
N LEU A 304 -12.50 -15.41 -1.32
CA LEU A 304 -11.12 -15.84 -1.07
C LEU A 304 -10.34 -14.90 -0.16
N TRP A 305 -10.29 -13.61 -0.51
CA TRP A 305 -9.40 -12.65 0.14
C TRP A 305 -9.92 -12.17 1.49
N GLN A 306 -11.21 -11.85 1.62
CA GLN A 306 -11.75 -11.38 2.90
C GLN A 306 -11.64 -12.44 4.01
N PRO A 307 -11.94 -13.74 3.79
CA PRO A 307 -11.71 -14.76 4.80
C PRO A 307 -10.24 -14.92 5.18
N MET A 308 -9.34 -14.84 4.19
CA MET A 308 -7.90 -14.94 4.44
C MET A 308 -7.37 -13.75 5.24
N LEU A 309 -7.75 -12.53 4.87
CA LEU A 309 -7.39 -11.30 5.59
C LEU A 309 -7.96 -11.30 7.01
N ALA A 310 -9.19 -11.78 7.18
CA ALA A 310 -9.79 -11.93 8.51
C ALA A 310 -9.00 -12.92 9.39
N PHE A 311 -8.59 -14.05 8.82
CA PHE A 311 -7.77 -15.01 9.53
C PHE A 311 -6.41 -14.42 9.95
N GLU A 312 -5.71 -13.76 9.03
CA GLU A 312 -4.42 -13.10 9.31
C GLU A 312 -4.56 -12.00 10.37
N LEU A 313 -5.59 -11.16 10.29
CA LEU A 313 -5.82 -10.10 11.28
C LEU A 313 -6.17 -10.65 12.66
N LYS A 314 -6.98 -11.71 12.72
CA LYS A 314 -7.24 -12.40 13.99
C LYS A 314 -5.91 -12.82 14.61
N GLN A 315 -5.10 -13.60 13.89
CA GLN A 315 -3.88 -14.17 14.47
C GLN A 315 -2.77 -13.14 14.74
N GLY A 316 -2.55 -12.21 13.81
CA GLY A 316 -1.41 -11.29 13.81
C GLY A 316 -1.65 -9.97 14.55
N VAL A 317 -2.90 -9.48 14.58
CA VAL A 317 -3.21 -8.14 15.11
C VAL A 317 -4.12 -8.24 16.33
N HIS A 318 -5.30 -8.82 16.16
CA HIS A 318 -6.33 -8.77 17.19
C HIS A 318 -6.07 -9.76 18.33
N GLY A 319 -5.56 -10.95 18.07
CA GLY A 319 -5.18 -11.92 19.10
C GLY A 319 -4.12 -11.36 20.06
N PRO A 320 -2.99 -10.82 19.55
CA PRO A 320 -2.01 -10.13 20.39
C PRO A 320 -2.59 -8.91 21.10
N MET A 321 -3.42 -8.11 20.43
CA MET A 321 -4.10 -6.97 21.05
C MET A 321 -4.99 -7.41 22.22
N VAL A 322 -5.81 -8.45 22.06
CA VAL A 322 -6.66 -9.02 23.11
C VAL A 322 -5.83 -9.48 24.30
N LYS A 323 -4.78 -10.27 24.05
CA LYS A 323 -3.89 -10.77 25.10
C LYS A 323 -3.23 -9.64 25.88
N ARG A 324 -2.84 -8.55 25.21
CA ARG A 324 -2.14 -7.42 25.82
C ARG A 324 -3.07 -6.43 26.53
N THR A 325 -4.28 -6.25 26.02
CA THR A 325 -5.21 -5.22 26.50
C THR A 325 -6.31 -5.76 27.40
N GLY A 326 -6.51 -7.08 27.43
CA GLY A 326 -7.63 -7.71 28.13
C GLY A 326 -8.97 -7.48 27.44
N PHE A 327 -8.98 -7.09 26.16
CA PHE A 327 -10.21 -6.86 25.40
C PHE A 327 -11.08 -8.13 25.36
N ALA A 328 -12.24 -8.07 25.99
CA ALA A 328 -13.22 -9.17 26.02
C ALA A 328 -14.64 -8.61 25.87
N PRO A 329 -15.17 -8.54 24.64
CA PRO A 329 -16.58 -8.34 24.38
C PRO A 329 -17.46 -9.31 25.16
N SER A 330 -18.69 -8.90 25.45
CA SER A 330 -19.66 -9.71 26.20
C SER A 330 -20.11 -10.99 25.48
N ASP A 331 -20.07 -10.99 24.14
CA ASP A 331 -20.35 -12.17 23.33
C ASP A 331 -19.14 -13.13 23.41
N PRO A 332 -19.25 -14.33 23.98
CA PRO A 332 -18.13 -15.27 24.09
C PRO A 332 -17.63 -15.81 22.73
N HIS A 333 -18.42 -15.68 21.67
CA HIS A 333 -18.09 -16.15 20.31
C HIS A 333 -17.53 -15.04 19.41
N TRP A 334 -17.36 -13.82 19.93
CA TRP A 334 -16.97 -12.63 19.18
C TRP A 334 -15.70 -12.82 18.32
N TYR A 335 -14.76 -13.66 18.78
CA TYR A 335 -13.49 -13.91 18.09
C TYR A 335 -13.57 -15.05 17.05
N VAL A 336 -14.45 -16.02 17.27
CA VAL A 336 -14.65 -17.18 16.37
C VAL A 336 -15.57 -16.81 15.21
N ARG A 337 -16.64 -16.05 15.51
CA ARG A 337 -17.72 -15.71 14.59
C ARG A 337 -17.30 -15.09 13.25
N PRO A 338 -16.46 -14.03 13.19
CA PRO A 338 -16.26 -13.32 11.93
C PRO A 338 -15.54 -14.20 10.91
N SER A 339 -16.21 -14.47 9.79
CA SER A 339 -15.72 -15.36 8.73
C SER A 339 -15.06 -14.60 7.58
N ASP A 340 -15.34 -13.31 7.48
CA ASP A 340 -14.77 -12.39 6.51
C ASP A 340 -14.29 -11.09 7.18
N LEU A 341 -13.57 -10.27 6.40
CA LEU A 341 -12.97 -9.02 6.88
C LEU A 341 -14.04 -8.01 7.30
N TYR A 342 -15.18 -7.98 6.63
CA TYR A 342 -16.27 -7.05 6.93
C TYR A 342 -16.87 -7.33 8.32
N GLU A 343 -17.16 -8.60 8.62
CA GLU A 343 -17.64 -9.01 9.95
C GLU A 343 -16.59 -8.75 11.03
N LEU A 344 -15.31 -8.99 10.72
CA LEU A 344 -14.21 -8.74 11.65
C LEU A 344 -14.09 -7.24 11.94
N ASP A 345 -14.18 -6.40 10.91
CA ASP A 345 -14.10 -4.95 11.02
C ASP A 345 -15.27 -4.38 11.84
N ALA A 346 -16.48 -4.91 11.65
CA ALA A 346 -17.64 -4.53 12.45
C ALA A 346 -17.45 -4.85 13.94
N LEU A 347 -16.93 -6.04 14.26
CA LEU A 347 -16.83 -6.52 15.64
C LEU A 347 -15.64 -5.93 16.39
N ILE A 348 -14.57 -5.54 15.69
CA ILE A 348 -13.32 -5.09 16.34
C ILE A 348 -13.04 -3.62 16.07
N PRO A 349 -12.47 -3.18 14.94
CA PRO A 349 -12.10 -1.79 14.78
C PRO A 349 -13.30 -0.84 14.87
N ALA A 350 -14.43 -1.14 14.23
CA ALA A 350 -15.62 -0.28 14.30
C ALA A 350 -16.12 -0.15 15.75
N ALA A 351 -16.36 -1.28 16.43
CA ALA A 351 -16.84 -1.30 17.81
C ALA A 351 -15.85 -0.71 18.83
N VAL A 352 -14.56 -1.05 18.74
CA VAL A 352 -13.51 -0.57 19.67
C VAL A 352 -13.37 0.95 19.59
N HIS A 353 -13.44 1.50 18.38
CA HIS A 353 -13.27 2.93 18.14
C HIS A 353 -14.59 3.72 18.20
N GLY A 354 -15.72 3.05 18.39
CA GLY A 354 -17.01 3.67 18.65
C GLY A 354 -17.71 4.24 17.42
N TYR A 355 -17.51 3.62 16.26
CA TYR A 355 -18.29 3.92 15.05
C TYR A 355 -19.70 3.33 15.15
N ASP A 356 -20.66 3.94 14.44
CA ASP A 356 -22.06 3.48 14.44
C ASP A 356 -22.17 2.06 13.83
N ASP A 357 -21.45 1.84 12.73
CA ASP A 357 -21.30 0.55 12.07
C ASP A 357 -19.97 0.50 11.27
N VAL A 358 -19.76 -0.60 10.55
CA VAL A 358 -18.56 -0.79 9.72
C VAL A 358 -18.57 0.10 8.47
N ILE A 359 -19.72 0.49 7.96
CA ILE A 359 -19.82 1.39 6.81
C ILE A 359 -19.39 2.80 7.21
N ASP A 360 -19.79 3.24 8.41
CA ASP A 360 -19.31 4.47 9.02
C ASP A 360 -17.78 4.47 9.19
N TYR A 361 -17.23 3.37 9.69
CA TYR A 361 -15.78 3.18 9.76
C TYR A 361 -15.11 3.27 8.37
N TYR A 362 -15.66 2.62 7.34
CA TYR A 362 -15.12 2.69 5.98
C TYR A 362 -15.25 4.08 5.34
N HIS A 363 -16.30 4.84 5.68
CA HIS A 363 -16.39 6.25 5.34
C HIS A 363 -15.26 7.06 5.98
N ASP A 364 -14.89 6.80 7.23
CA ASP A 364 -13.80 7.54 7.89
C ASP A 364 -12.41 7.14 7.39
N MET A 365 -12.24 5.90 6.92
CA MET A 365 -11.01 5.42 6.27
C MET A 365 -10.77 6.04 4.89
N SER A 366 -11.80 6.61 4.26
CA SER A 366 -11.78 6.90 2.83
C SER A 366 -11.49 8.37 2.53
N ALA A 367 -10.50 8.60 1.66
CA ALA A 367 -10.05 9.94 1.24
C ALA A 367 -11.11 10.78 0.51
N CYS A 368 -12.08 10.13 -0.15
CA CYS A 368 -13.11 10.80 -0.93
C CYS A 368 -14.52 10.68 -0.32
N SER A 369 -14.60 10.48 0.99
CA SER A 369 -15.85 10.41 1.75
C SER A 369 -16.50 11.78 1.88
N GLU A 370 -17.79 11.89 1.57
CA GLU A 370 -18.53 13.13 1.82
C GLU A 370 -18.76 13.38 3.32
N LYS A 371 -18.72 12.32 4.15
CA LYS A 371 -18.96 12.39 5.60
C LYS A 371 -17.73 12.87 6.38
N TYR A 372 -16.52 12.44 6.00
CA TYR A 372 -15.30 12.66 6.79
C TYR A 372 -14.18 13.42 6.07
N SER A 373 -14.25 13.61 4.74
CA SER A 373 -13.13 14.13 3.94
C SER A 373 -13.56 15.00 2.75
N SER A 374 -14.67 15.72 2.87
CA SER A 374 -15.18 16.70 1.89
C SER A 374 -15.35 16.16 0.46
N GLY A 375 -15.43 14.84 0.26
CA GLY A 375 -15.46 14.22 -1.06
C GLY A 375 -14.13 14.28 -1.81
N GLY A 376 -13.00 14.47 -1.12
CA GLY A 376 -11.66 14.58 -1.74
C GLY A 376 -11.27 15.99 -2.21
N ARG A 377 -12.12 17.00 -1.98
CA ARG A 377 -11.89 18.40 -2.40
C ARG A 377 -10.69 19.05 -1.70
N ASP A 378 -10.41 18.66 -0.46
CA ASP A 378 -9.39 19.29 0.38
C ASP A 378 -7.99 18.66 0.20
N ILE A 379 -7.84 17.71 -0.73
CA ILE A 379 -6.54 17.16 -1.11
C ILE A 379 -5.75 18.25 -1.83
N ALA A 380 -4.66 18.70 -1.21
CA ALA A 380 -3.81 19.79 -1.71
C ALA A 380 -2.36 19.36 -2.01
N ILE A 381 -2.07 18.07 -1.81
CA ILE A 381 -0.77 17.46 -2.08
C ILE A 381 -0.91 16.61 -3.36
N PRO A 382 -0.03 16.75 -4.36
CA PRO A 382 0.03 15.86 -5.52
C PRO A 382 0.01 14.39 -5.09
N THR A 383 -1.07 13.69 -5.45
CA THR A 383 -1.35 12.33 -4.97
C THR A 383 -1.62 11.41 -6.16
N LEU A 384 -0.77 10.40 -6.35
CA LEU A 384 -0.93 9.36 -7.35
C LEU A 384 -1.63 8.14 -6.76
N LEU A 385 -2.72 7.71 -7.37
CA LEU A 385 -3.41 6.45 -7.10
C LEU A 385 -2.98 5.43 -8.16
N LEU A 386 -2.09 4.52 -7.78
CA LEU A 386 -1.69 3.40 -8.62
C LEU A 386 -2.59 2.19 -8.30
N HIS A 387 -3.40 1.77 -9.27
CA HIS A 387 -4.40 0.70 -9.09
C HIS A 387 -4.54 -0.15 -10.35
N SER A 388 -4.99 -1.39 -10.21
CA SER A 388 -5.23 -2.29 -11.35
C SER A 388 -6.72 -2.60 -11.47
N CYS A 389 -7.23 -2.75 -12.69
CA CYS A 389 -8.63 -3.13 -12.94
C CYS A 389 -8.94 -4.53 -12.38
N ASP A 390 -7.95 -5.42 -12.34
CA ASP A 390 -8.08 -6.80 -11.88
C ASP A 390 -7.71 -7.01 -10.40
N ASP A 391 -7.57 -5.94 -9.60
CA ASP A 391 -7.33 -6.03 -8.15
C ASP A 391 -8.43 -6.87 -7.47
N PRO A 392 -8.10 -8.05 -6.92
CA PRO A 392 -9.10 -8.96 -6.39
C PRO A 392 -9.50 -8.63 -4.94
N ILE A 393 -8.86 -7.63 -4.32
CA ILE A 393 -9.10 -7.23 -2.92
C ILE A 393 -9.91 -5.94 -2.88
N ILE A 394 -9.43 -4.88 -3.53
CA ILE A 394 -10.08 -3.56 -3.59
C ILE A 394 -10.50 -3.29 -5.02
N HIS A 395 -11.81 -3.33 -5.28
CA HIS A 395 -12.36 -3.07 -6.60
C HIS A 395 -11.97 -1.66 -7.10
N VAL A 396 -11.63 -1.52 -8.38
CA VAL A 396 -11.12 -0.27 -8.98
C VAL A 396 -12.04 0.95 -8.76
N GLU A 397 -13.36 0.75 -8.73
CA GLU A 397 -14.33 1.82 -8.39
C GLU A 397 -14.15 2.39 -6.98
N ALA A 398 -13.74 1.55 -6.01
CA ALA A 398 -13.40 1.98 -4.65
C ALA A 398 -11.95 2.47 -4.55
N GLY A 399 -11.08 1.94 -5.41
CA GLY A 399 -9.64 2.17 -5.50
C GLY A 399 -9.22 3.51 -6.07
N ALA A 400 -9.54 3.75 -7.34
CA ALA A 400 -8.92 4.80 -8.14
C ALA A 400 -9.85 5.50 -9.14
N VAL A 401 -11.13 5.11 -9.24
CA VAL A 401 -12.09 5.92 -10.02
C VAL A 401 -12.42 7.20 -9.24
N LEU A 402 -12.03 8.35 -9.79
CA LEU A 402 -12.20 9.64 -9.11
C LEU A 402 -13.68 10.08 -9.10
N PRO A 403 -14.21 10.58 -7.97
CA PRO A 403 -15.50 11.26 -7.96
C PRO A 403 -15.42 12.64 -8.64
N PRO A 404 -16.55 13.23 -9.07
CA PRO A 404 -16.58 14.60 -9.59
C PRO A 404 -16.07 15.67 -8.62
N THR A 405 -16.06 15.36 -7.32
CA THR A 405 -15.54 16.22 -6.25
C THR A 405 -14.03 16.10 -6.05
N ALA A 406 -13.35 15.22 -6.77
CA ALA A 406 -11.91 15.02 -6.62
C ALA A 406 -11.14 16.31 -6.89
N SER A 407 -10.13 16.56 -6.07
CA SER A 407 -9.21 17.67 -6.27
C SER A 407 -8.37 17.48 -7.54
N LYS A 408 -7.97 18.60 -8.16
CA LYS A 408 -6.99 18.65 -9.26
C LYS A 408 -5.61 18.07 -8.91
N TYR A 409 -5.34 17.86 -7.62
CA TYR A 409 -4.09 17.27 -7.13
C TYR A 409 -4.18 15.74 -6.95
N LEU A 410 -5.31 15.13 -7.27
CA LEU A 410 -5.51 13.68 -7.21
C LEU A 410 -5.48 13.11 -8.62
N PHE A 411 -4.54 12.18 -8.85
CA PHE A 411 -4.33 11.57 -10.15
C PHE A 411 -4.47 10.05 -10.06
N SER A 412 -5.00 9.42 -11.09
CA SER A 412 -5.16 7.96 -11.14
C SER A 412 -4.37 7.37 -12.29
N LEU A 413 -3.52 6.40 -11.98
CA LEU A 413 -2.88 5.51 -12.95
C LEU A 413 -3.51 4.13 -12.77
N ILE A 414 -4.37 3.77 -13.71
CA ILE A 414 -5.10 2.50 -13.69
C ILE A 414 -4.53 1.60 -14.79
N THR A 415 -3.95 0.47 -14.41
CA THR A 415 -3.52 -0.56 -15.35
C THR A 415 -4.61 -1.59 -15.59
N GLN A 416 -4.61 -2.22 -16.76
CA GLN A 416 -5.57 -3.29 -17.04
C GLN A 416 -5.36 -4.51 -16.13
N THR A 417 -4.10 -4.84 -15.88
CA THR A 417 -3.68 -5.95 -15.03
C THR A 417 -2.63 -5.49 -14.03
N GLY A 418 -2.49 -6.24 -12.94
CA GLY A 418 -1.47 -5.98 -11.91
C GLY A 418 -1.82 -6.62 -10.58
N GLY A 419 -3.09 -6.97 -10.34
CA GLY A 419 -3.55 -7.47 -9.06
C GLY A 419 -3.34 -6.45 -7.93
N HIS A 420 -3.39 -6.92 -6.69
CA HIS A 420 -3.22 -6.09 -5.49
C HIS A 420 -1.74 -6.03 -5.10
N VAL A 421 -1.10 -4.86 -5.21
CA VAL A 421 0.32 -4.66 -4.85
C VAL A 421 1.27 -5.58 -5.65
N GLY A 422 0.83 -6.09 -6.81
CA GLY A 422 1.57 -7.10 -7.59
C GLY A 422 2.43 -6.49 -8.70
N TRP A 423 1.78 -6.16 -9.82
CA TRP A 423 2.41 -5.72 -11.08
C TRP A 423 3.62 -6.56 -11.51
N PRO A 424 3.47 -7.90 -11.64
CA PRO A 424 4.54 -8.74 -12.17
C PRO A 424 4.90 -8.32 -13.60
N GLN A 425 6.20 -8.17 -13.87
CA GLN A 425 6.70 -7.62 -15.14
C GLN A 425 7.47 -8.65 -15.97
N GLY A 426 7.20 -8.65 -17.28
CA GLY A 426 7.91 -9.44 -18.27
C GLY A 426 7.77 -10.96 -18.13
N TRP A 427 8.59 -11.70 -18.89
CA TRP A 427 8.52 -13.18 -18.95
C TRP A 427 8.98 -13.88 -17.68
N LEU A 428 9.81 -13.23 -16.86
CA LEU A 428 10.40 -13.80 -15.64
C LEU A 428 10.15 -12.85 -14.45
N PRO A 429 8.90 -12.70 -13.99
CA PRO A 429 8.52 -11.68 -13.02
C PRO A 429 9.21 -11.81 -11.66
N TRP A 430 9.68 -13.00 -11.28
CA TRP A 430 10.47 -13.20 -10.07
C TRP A 430 11.86 -12.56 -10.11
N LYS A 431 12.38 -12.21 -11.30
CA LYS A 431 13.64 -11.47 -11.46
C LYS A 431 13.45 -9.97 -11.33
N THR A 432 12.34 -9.45 -11.85
CA THR A 432 11.99 -8.03 -11.77
C THR A 432 11.42 -7.69 -10.40
N GLY A 433 10.74 -8.62 -9.73
CA GLY A 433 10.06 -8.36 -8.47
C GLY A 433 9.02 -7.24 -8.65
N PHE A 434 8.93 -6.38 -7.65
CA PHE A 434 8.11 -5.17 -7.56
C PHE A 434 8.84 -3.93 -8.12
N GLN A 435 9.80 -4.11 -9.03
CA GLN A 435 10.62 -3.04 -9.58
C GLN A 435 9.80 -1.93 -10.25
N TRP A 436 8.81 -2.27 -11.08
CA TRP A 436 8.00 -1.29 -11.78
C TRP A 436 7.22 -0.36 -10.83
N ILE A 437 6.66 -0.92 -9.75
CA ILE A 437 6.00 -0.14 -8.70
C ILE A 437 7.01 0.82 -8.05
N SER A 438 8.21 0.32 -7.75
CA SER A 438 9.28 1.09 -7.11
C SER A 438 9.78 2.22 -7.99
N GLU A 439 9.95 1.98 -9.29
CA GLU A 439 10.33 2.98 -10.28
C GLU A 439 9.24 4.03 -10.45
N THR A 440 7.98 3.63 -10.52
CA THR A 440 6.83 4.55 -10.60
C THR A 440 6.79 5.50 -9.39
N VAL A 441 7.03 4.97 -8.18
CA VAL A 441 7.13 5.78 -6.95
C VAL A 441 8.24 6.82 -7.05
N VAL A 442 9.44 6.41 -7.47
CA VAL A 442 10.61 7.31 -7.57
C VAL A 442 10.39 8.35 -8.67
N GLN A 443 9.92 7.94 -9.84
CA GLN A 443 9.63 8.85 -10.96
C GLN A 443 8.58 9.89 -10.59
N PHE A 444 7.51 9.49 -9.89
CA PHE A 444 6.50 10.44 -9.40
C PHE A 444 7.08 11.41 -8.36
N ALA A 445 7.89 10.91 -7.42
CA ALA A 445 8.57 11.74 -6.42
C ALA A 445 9.49 12.78 -7.09
N GLU A 446 10.29 12.36 -8.08
CA GLU A 446 11.19 13.24 -8.83
C GLU A 446 10.43 14.26 -9.66
N MET A 447 9.39 13.83 -10.37
CA MET A 447 8.54 14.72 -11.16
C MET A 447 7.95 15.82 -10.29
N VAL A 448 7.40 15.49 -9.13
CA VAL A 448 6.82 16.49 -8.21
C VAL A 448 7.90 17.39 -7.63
N ALA A 449 9.03 16.84 -7.19
CA ALA A 449 10.13 17.63 -6.63
C ALA A 449 10.72 18.63 -7.64
N ASN A 450 10.93 18.21 -8.89
CA ASN A 450 11.49 19.04 -9.96
C ASN A 450 10.53 20.15 -10.41
N ASN A 451 9.23 19.99 -10.18
CA ASN A 451 8.19 20.94 -10.58
C ASN A 451 7.49 21.61 -9.38
N TRP A 452 8.08 21.52 -8.17
CA TRP A 452 7.41 21.95 -6.95
C TRP A 452 7.02 23.42 -6.96
N ASP A 453 7.90 24.31 -7.44
CA ASP A 453 7.61 25.74 -7.53
C ASP A 453 6.36 26.02 -8.40
N LEU A 454 6.20 25.28 -9.50
CA LEU A 454 5.01 25.39 -10.37
C LEU A 454 3.74 24.90 -9.65
N ILE A 455 3.85 23.76 -8.99
CA ILE A 455 2.74 23.15 -8.24
C ILE A 455 2.31 24.05 -7.08
N ASP A 456 3.27 24.68 -6.41
CA ASP A 456 3.01 25.49 -5.22
C ASP A 456 2.43 26.86 -5.54
N HIS A 457 2.85 27.50 -6.64
CA HIS A 457 2.40 28.84 -7.03
C HIS A 457 0.97 28.92 -7.61
N HIS A 458 0.35 27.81 -7.99
CA HIS A 458 -1.04 27.77 -8.52
C HIS A 458 -2.13 27.77 -7.41
N GLN A 459 -1.94 28.57 -6.35
CA GLN A 459 -2.93 28.79 -5.27
C GLN A 459 -4.15 29.59 -5.75
#